data_AF-A0A2S6UEQ4-F1
#
_entry.id   AF-A0A2S6UEQ4-F1
#
_cell.length_a   1.000
_cell.length_b   1.000
_cell.length_c   1.000
_cell.angle_alpha   90.00
_cell.angle_beta   90.00
_cell.angle_gamma   90.00
#
_symmetry.space_group_name_H-M   'P 1'
#
loop_
_entity.id
_entity.type
_entity.pdbx_description
1 polymer ?
#
loop_
_entity_poly.entity_id
_entity_poly.type
_entity_poly.pdbx_seq_one_letter_code
_entity_poly.pdbx_strand_id
1 'polypeptide(L)'
;MSDQEVTKPGDTHQVFLDMLEESGFFQQISALEESLQVIAGELKSFGVNADERRTEYESLAAHVLACESILAVLLKSYPVSVDDLKAEVKDRTAAMSCIEDGSPTVHALAMDVLEKSKR
;
A
#
# COMPACT_ATOMS: atom_id res chain seq x y z
N MET A 1 60.33 -46.92 -10.58
CA MET A 1 59.00 -47.44 -10.23
C MET A 1 58.17 -46.24 -9.86
N SER A 2 57.12 -45.97 -10.64
CA SER A 2 56.21 -44.86 -10.40
C SER A 2 55.22 -45.33 -9.33
N ASP A 3 55.35 -44.81 -8.12
CA ASP A 3 54.29 -44.90 -7.13
C ASP A 3 53.19 -43.91 -7.56
N GLN A 4 52.21 -44.44 -8.28
CA GLN A 4 50.93 -43.79 -8.46
C GLN A 4 50.24 -43.81 -7.10
N GLU A 5 50.24 -42.64 -6.45
CA GLU A 5 49.40 -42.37 -5.29
C GLU A 5 47.94 -42.50 -5.74
N VAL A 6 47.34 -43.64 -5.38
CA VAL A 6 45.91 -43.89 -5.60
C VAL A 6 45.16 -42.98 -4.66
N THR A 7 44.78 -41.80 -5.14
CA THR A 7 43.90 -40.88 -4.42
C THR A 7 42.58 -41.60 -4.16
N LYS A 8 42.34 -41.93 -2.89
CA LYS A 8 41.10 -42.56 -2.46
C LYS A 8 39.94 -41.58 -2.73
N PRO A 9 38.79 -42.05 -3.23
CA PRO A 9 37.65 -41.18 -3.55
C PRO A 9 37.07 -40.40 -2.34
N GLY A 10 37.42 -40.77 -1.11
CA GLY A 10 37.09 -39.99 0.09
C GLY A 10 37.98 -38.76 0.33
N ASP A 11 39.18 -38.74 -0.26
CA ASP A 11 40.20 -37.71 -0.01
C ASP A 11 39.94 -36.45 -0.86
N THR A 12 39.54 -36.64 -2.12
CA THR A 12 39.18 -35.55 -3.04
C THR A 12 37.91 -34.81 -2.64
N HIS A 13 36.94 -35.51 -2.05
CA HIS A 13 35.72 -34.89 -1.53
C HIS A 13 36.01 -34.03 -0.29
N GLN A 14 36.90 -34.50 0.59
CA GLN A 14 37.28 -33.77 1.79
C GLN A 14 38.08 -32.50 1.45
N VAL A 15 39.08 -32.64 0.56
CA VAL A 15 39.88 -31.50 0.05
C VAL A 15 39.00 -30.44 -0.64
N PHE A 16 37.93 -30.84 -1.32
CA PHE A 16 36.97 -29.90 -1.91
C PHE A 16 36.14 -29.17 -0.84
N LEU A 17 35.67 -29.87 0.20
CA LEU A 17 34.96 -29.24 1.32
C LEU A 17 35.86 -28.26 2.09
N ASP A 18 37.11 -28.63 2.32
CA ASP A 18 38.09 -27.77 3.01
C ASP A 18 38.35 -26.50 2.19
N MET A 19 38.45 -26.60 0.85
CA MET A 19 38.54 -25.41 -0.02
C MET A 19 37.28 -24.52 0.04
N LEU A 20 36.08 -25.10 0.15
CA LEU A 20 34.84 -24.33 0.32
C LEU A 20 34.78 -23.65 1.70
N GLU A 21 35.29 -24.31 2.73
CA GLU A 21 35.38 -23.74 4.07
C GLU A 21 36.43 -22.61 4.14
N GLU A 22 37.62 -22.82 3.60
CA GLU A 22 38.69 -21.81 3.53
C GLU A 22 38.31 -20.59 2.68
N SER A 23 37.54 -20.79 1.61
CA SER A 23 37.02 -19.69 0.79
C SER A 23 35.87 -18.92 1.45
N GLY A 24 35.36 -19.39 2.60
CA GLY A 24 34.24 -18.79 3.31
C GLY A 24 32.90 -18.95 2.58
N PHE A 25 32.81 -19.90 1.64
CA PHE A 25 31.63 -20.14 0.82
C PHE A 25 30.39 -20.44 1.69
N PHE A 26 30.54 -21.27 2.72
CA PHE A 26 29.44 -21.63 3.61
C PHE A 26 28.95 -20.44 4.45
N GLN A 27 29.85 -19.57 4.93
CA GLN A 27 29.47 -18.33 5.61
C GLN A 27 28.71 -17.38 4.68
N GLN A 28 29.12 -17.27 3.41
CA GLN A 28 28.42 -16.43 2.43
C GLN A 28 27.01 -16.96 2.12
N ILE A 29 26.85 -18.28 1.97
CA ILE A 29 25.53 -18.90 1.81
C ILE A 29 24.67 -18.66 3.05
N SER A 30 25.21 -18.89 4.25
CA SER A 30 24.47 -18.65 5.50
C SER A 30 24.02 -17.19 5.64
N ALA A 31 24.90 -16.22 5.32
CA ALA A 31 24.56 -14.80 5.35
C ALA A 31 23.48 -14.42 4.31
N LEU A 32 23.52 -15.05 3.14
CA LEU A 32 22.49 -14.87 2.12
C LEU A 32 21.14 -15.45 2.56
N GLU A 33 21.14 -16.64 3.17
CA GLU A 33 19.94 -17.27 3.72
C GLU A 33 19.31 -16.41 4.82
N GLU A 34 20.12 -15.90 5.76
CA GLU A 34 19.66 -14.95 6.79
C GLU A 34 19.05 -13.69 6.17
N SER A 35 19.72 -13.11 5.17
CA SER A 35 19.23 -11.92 4.46
C SER A 35 17.87 -12.18 3.77
N LEU A 36 17.73 -13.33 3.11
CA LEU A 36 16.47 -13.73 2.47
C LEU A 36 15.36 -13.95 3.49
N GLN A 37 15.68 -14.53 4.65
CA GLN A 37 14.72 -14.74 5.72
C GLN A 37 14.24 -13.41 6.32
N VAL A 38 15.13 -12.43 6.47
CA VAL A 38 14.79 -11.06 6.87
C VAL A 38 13.86 -10.42 5.83
N ILE A 39 14.24 -10.45 4.55
CA ILE A 39 13.43 -9.88 3.45
C ILE A 39 12.05 -10.53 3.40
N ALA A 40 11.96 -11.86 3.55
CA ALA A 40 10.68 -12.57 3.59
C ALA A 40 9.81 -12.12 4.77
N GLY A 41 10.42 -11.86 5.94
CA GLY A 41 9.73 -11.31 7.10
C GLY A 41 9.20 -9.90 6.86
N GLU A 42 10.00 -9.03 6.24
CA GLU A 42 9.59 -7.67 5.88
C GLU A 42 8.49 -7.65 4.81
N LEU A 43 8.55 -8.51 3.80
CA LEU A 43 7.48 -8.63 2.81
C LEU A 43 6.16 -9.06 3.45
N LYS A 44 6.23 -9.99 4.41
CA LYS A 44 5.05 -10.44 5.14
C LYS A 44 4.43 -9.30 5.96
N SER A 45 5.24 -8.53 6.70
CA SER A 45 4.74 -7.40 7.48
C SER A 45 4.18 -6.29 6.59
N PHE A 46 4.80 -6.03 5.43
CA PHE A 46 4.28 -5.10 4.44
C PHE A 46 2.90 -5.54 3.92
N GLY A 47 2.73 -6.84 3.65
CA GLY A 47 1.44 -7.41 3.22
C GLY A 47 0.33 -7.22 4.26
N VAL A 48 0.62 -7.47 5.54
CA VAL A 48 -0.34 -7.24 6.64
C VAL A 48 -0.72 -5.75 6.72
N ASN A 49 0.27 -4.85 6.69
CA ASN A 49 0.03 -3.40 6.75
C ASN A 49 -0.75 -2.87 5.52
N ALA A 50 -0.63 -3.53 4.36
CA ALA A 50 -1.40 -3.19 3.17
C ALA A 50 -2.86 -3.60 3.31
N ASP A 51 -3.12 -4.77 3.91
CA ASP A 51 -4.48 -5.29 4.14
C ASP A 51 -5.23 -4.48 5.22
N GLU A 52 -4.53 -4.11 6.29
CA GLU A 52 -5.06 -3.19 7.33
C GLU A 52 -5.45 -1.84 6.71
N ARG A 53 -4.54 -1.21 5.94
CA ARG A 53 -4.84 0.05 5.26
C ARG A 53 -6.00 -0.09 4.28
N ARG A 54 -6.10 -1.20 3.55
CA ARG A 54 -7.24 -1.46 2.68
C ARG A 54 -8.55 -1.47 3.47
N THR A 55 -8.58 -2.16 4.61
CA THR A 55 -9.75 -2.23 5.48
C THR A 55 -10.14 -0.85 6.02
N GLU A 56 -9.15 -0.03 6.40
CA GLU A 56 -9.37 1.36 6.80
C GLU A 56 -9.96 2.21 5.67
N TYR A 57 -9.47 2.07 4.43
CA TYR A 57 -10.03 2.76 3.26
C TYR A 57 -11.46 2.33 2.96
N GLU A 58 -11.77 1.03 3.04
CA GLU A 58 -13.14 0.53 2.86
C GLU A 58 -14.09 1.08 3.93
N SER A 59 -13.64 1.14 5.18
CA SER A 59 -14.37 1.77 6.30
C SER A 59 -14.60 3.27 6.06
N LEU A 60 -13.57 4.00 5.61
CA LEU A 60 -13.69 5.42 5.31
C LEU A 60 -14.65 5.69 4.15
N ALA A 61 -14.59 4.88 3.08
CA ALA A 61 -15.50 4.98 1.96
C ALA A 61 -16.96 4.76 2.39
N ALA A 62 -17.22 3.78 3.27
CA ALA A 62 -18.55 3.55 3.83
C ALA A 62 -19.05 4.76 4.65
N HIS A 63 -18.18 5.40 5.44
CA HIS A 63 -18.53 6.61 6.17
C HIS A 63 -18.85 7.78 5.25
N VAL A 64 -18.08 8.00 4.17
CA VAL A 64 -18.37 9.04 3.19
C VAL A 64 -19.73 8.82 2.53
N LEU A 65 -20.04 7.58 2.13
CA LEU A 65 -21.34 7.23 1.55
C LEU A 65 -22.50 7.44 2.55
N ALA A 66 -22.29 7.16 3.83
CA ALA A 66 -23.28 7.43 4.87
C ALA A 66 -23.53 8.94 5.02
N CYS A 67 -22.47 9.75 5.04
CA CYS A 67 -22.58 11.21 5.06
C CYS A 67 -23.32 11.75 3.83
N GLU A 68 -22.98 11.27 2.62
CA GLU A 68 -23.70 11.63 1.39
C GLU A 68 -25.20 11.30 1.49
N SER A 69 -25.54 10.13 2.03
CA SER A 69 -26.92 9.69 2.17
C SER A 69 -27.70 10.56 3.15
N ILE A 70 -27.10 10.91 4.29
CA ILE A 70 -27.69 11.83 5.27
C ILE A 70 -27.90 13.21 4.65
N LEU A 71 -26.89 13.75 3.95
CA LEU A 71 -26.99 15.04 3.28
C LEU A 71 -28.09 15.06 2.22
N ALA A 72 -28.20 14.00 1.42
CA ALA A 72 -29.26 13.88 0.41
C ALA A 72 -30.67 13.92 1.05
N VAL A 73 -30.86 13.25 2.20
CA VAL A 73 -32.13 13.30 2.96
C VAL A 73 -32.39 14.69 3.53
N LEU A 74 -31.37 15.35 4.09
CA LEU A 74 -31.52 16.71 4.61
C LEU A 74 -31.91 17.70 3.50
N LEU A 75 -31.32 17.60 2.31
CA LEU A 75 -31.62 18.46 1.17
C LEU A 75 -33.04 18.25 0.61
N LYS A 76 -33.65 17.08 0.82
CA LYS A 76 -35.08 16.87 0.52
C LYS A 76 -35.99 17.70 1.42
N SER A 77 -35.64 17.77 2.70
CA SER A 77 -36.41 18.51 3.72
C SER A 77 -36.14 20.01 3.67
N TYR A 78 -34.94 20.40 3.25
CA TYR A 78 -34.48 21.78 3.17
C TYR A 78 -33.85 22.03 1.80
N PRO A 79 -34.66 22.35 0.77
CA PRO A 79 -34.14 22.58 -0.57
C PRO A 79 -33.23 23.81 -0.57
N VAL A 80 -32.03 23.63 -1.10
CA VAL A 80 -31.01 24.68 -1.24
C VAL A 80 -30.90 25.08 -2.71
N SER A 81 -30.68 26.36 -2.97
CA SER A 81 -30.37 26.86 -4.32
C SER A 81 -29.08 26.22 -4.83
N VAL A 82 -29.12 25.72 -6.07
CA VAL A 82 -27.94 25.14 -6.73
C VAL A 82 -26.84 26.19 -6.87
N ASP A 83 -27.19 27.43 -7.21
CA ASP A 83 -26.23 28.51 -7.42
C ASP A 83 -25.58 28.95 -6.09
N ASP A 84 -26.36 28.99 -5.01
CA ASP A 84 -25.84 29.32 -3.67
C ASP A 84 -24.91 28.22 -3.17
N LEU A 85 -25.25 26.94 -3.40
CA LEU A 85 -24.38 25.82 -3.03
C LEU A 85 -23.07 25.86 -3.82
N LYS A 86 -23.12 26.17 -5.12
CA LYS A 86 -21.92 26.28 -5.96
C LYS A 86 -21.00 27.40 -5.48
N ALA A 87 -21.56 28.56 -5.14
CA ALA A 87 -20.80 29.69 -4.60
C ALA A 87 -20.17 29.33 -3.24
N GLU A 88 -20.94 28.75 -2.32
CA GLU A 88 -20.44 28.37 -1.00
C GLU A 88 -19.34 27.30 -1.08
N VAL A 89 -19.51 26.29 -1.95
CA VAL A 89 -18.49 25.25 -2.18
C VAL A 89 -17.23 25.87 -2.77
N LYS A 90 -17.35 26.78 -3.73
CA LYS A 90 -16.21 27.51 -4.30
C LYS A 90 -15.45 28.25 -3.20
N ASP A 91 -16.13 29.10 -2.45
CA ASP A 91 -15.51 29.98 -1.46
C ASP A 91 -14.84 29.18 -0.32
N ARG A 92 -15.51 28.14 0.20
CA ARG A 92 -14.94 27.31 1.26
C ARG A 92 -13.76 26.48 0.79
N THR A 93 -13.85 25.91 -0.41
CA THR A 93 -12.76 25.06 -0.90
C THR A 93 -11.58 25.88 -1.41
N ALA A 94 -11.79 27.10 -1.89
CA ALA A 94 -10.71 28.05 -2.17
C ALA A 94 -10.02 28.55 -0.90
N ALA A 95 -10.74 28.65 0.22
CA ALA A 95 -10.14 28.97 1.52
C ALA A 95 -9.29 27.81 2.09
N MET A 96 -9.62 26.57 1.74
CA MET A 96 -8.96 25.36 2.27
C MET A 96 -7.92 24.75 1.34
N SER A 97 -8.08 24.91 0.03
CA SER A 97 -7.15 24.48 -1.01
C SER A 97 -6.68 25.74 -1.72
N CYS A 98 -5.39 25.89 -2.00
CA CYS A 98 -4.83 27.08 -2.66
C CYS A 98 -5.27 27.23 -4.14
N ILE A 99 -6.48 26.80 -4.47
CA ILE A 99 -7.11 26.81 -5.78
C ILE A 99 -8.20 27.89 -5.73
N GLU A 100 -7.97 29.00 -6.43
CA GLU A 100 -8.86 30.17 -6.43
C GLU A 100 -10.29 29.85 -6.89
N ASP A 101 -10.43 28.86 -7.78
CA ASP A 101 -11.73 28.38 -8.25
C ASP A 101 -12.37 27.28 -7.38
N GLY A 102 -11.73 26.93 -6.26
CA GLY A 102 -12.15 25.85 -5.38
C GLY A 102 -11.84 24.46 -5.93
N SER A 103 -12.14 23.43 -5.13
CA SER A 103 -11.85 22.05 -5.50
C SER A 103 -12.89 21.52 -6.49
N PRO A 104 -12.48 21.14 -7.73
CA PRO A 104 -13.41 20.60 -8.72
C PRO A 104 -14.03 19.27 -8.26
N THR A 105 -13.31 18.49 -7.47
CA THR A 105 -13.80 17.22 -6.89
C THR A 105 -14.93 17.46 -5.90
N VAL A 106 -14.78 18.43 -5.00
CA VAL A 106 -15.83 18.76 -4.02
C VAL A 106 -17.06 19.36 -4.74
N HIS A 107 -16.83 20.13 -5.80
CA HIS A 107 -17.92 20.66 -6.62
C HIS A 107 -18.73 19.55 -7.29
N ALA A 108 -18.06 18.57 -7.91
CA ALA A 108 -18.72 17.42 -8.52
C ALA A 108 -19.51 16.60 -7.48
N LEU A 109 -18.93 16.38 -6.30
CA LEU A 109 -19.59 15.68 -5.20
C LEU A 109 -20.85 16.41 -4.72
N ALA A 110 -20.78 17.73 -4.54
CA ALA A 110 -21.91 18.54 -4.13
C ALA A 110 -23.08 18.47 -5.14
N MET A 111 -22.77 18.45 -6.44
CA MET A 111 -23.77 18.30 -7.49
C MET A 111 -24.39 16.89 -7.51
N ASP A 112 -23.59 15.84 -7.31
CA ASP A 112 -24.09 14.47 -7.26
C ASP A 112 -25.03 14.24 -6.05
N VAL A 113 -24.69 14.79 -4.88
CA VAL A 113 -25.56 14.73 -3.69
C VAL A 113 -26.87 15.50 -3.92
N LEU A 114 -26.83 16.65 -4.60
CA LEU A 114 -28.04 17.38 -5.03
C LEU A 114 -28.88 16.62 -6.04
N GLU A 115 -28.27 15.80 -6.90
CA GLU A 115 -29.03 14.96 -7.82
C GLU A 115 -29.69 13.80 -7.07
N LYS A 116 -28.95 13.14 -6.18
CA LYS A 116 -29.44 12.07 -5.30
C LYS A 116 -30.58 12.53 -4.41
N SER A 117 -30.61 13.78 -3.95
CA SER A 117 -31.71 14.32 -3.16
C SER A 117 -33.01 14.48 -3.95
N LYS A 118 -32.96 14.53 -5.29
CA LYS A 118 -34.15 14.64 -6.14
C LYS A 118 -34.82 13.30 -6.46
N ARG A 119 -34.12 12.18 -6.23
CA ARG A 119 -34.62 10.80 -6.43
C ARG A 119 -35.37 10.33 -5.19
#